data_AF-A0AAE8KHT5-F1
#
_entry.id   AF-A0AAE8KHT5-F1
#
_cell.length_a   1.000
_cell.length_b   1.000
_cell.length_c   1.000
_cell.angle_alpha   90.00
_cell.angle_beta   90.00
_cell.angle_gamma   90.00
#
_symmetry.space_group_name_H-M   'P 1'
#
loop_
_entity.id
_entity.type
_entity.pdbx_description
1 polymer ?
#
loop_
_entity_poly.entity_id
_entity_poly.type
_entity_poly.pdbx_seq_one_letter_code
_entity_poly.pdbx_strand_id
1 'polypeptide(L)'
;MMASAHGKLIADKNGCIRLGDEKGPLIIWPYGSKLVNLGHGKFKITNGFTNQSAVIGEQISLGGGLYEVKSTQVTPSISKACADYGYWLAGPMEVK
;
A
#
# COMPACT_ATOMS: atom_id res chain seq x y z
N MET A 1 12.52 0.23 13.72
CA MET A 1 13.34 -0.48 12.70
C MET A 1 12.59 -0.37 11.39
N MET A 2 13.22 0.12 10.31
CA MET A 2 12.62 0.05 8.99
C MET A 2 12.76 -1.39 8.49
N ALA A 3 11.65 -2.10 8.38
CA ALA A 3 11.60 -3.42 7.77
C ALA A 3 11.42 -3.26 6.25
N SER A 4 11.82 -4.27 5.49
CA SER A 4 11.54 -4.36 4.05
C SER A 4 10.55 -5.50 3.83
N ALA A 5 9.50 -5.24 3.06
CA ALA A 5 8.58 -6.24 2.57
C ALA A 5 8.69 -6.34 1.05
N HIS A 6 8.56 -7.56 0.53
CA HIS A 6 8.60 -7.83 -0.90
C HIS A 6 7.34 -8.57 -1.31
N GLY A 7 6.72 -8.16 -2.41
CA GLY A 7 5.48 -8.77 -2.88
C GLY A 7 4.86 -8.06 -4.06
N LYS A 8 3.81 -8.68 -4.60
CA LYS A 8 2.99 -8.06 -5.64
C LYS A 8 2.07 -7.02 -5.00
N LEU A 9 2.04 -5.80 -5.53
CA LEU A 9 1.07 -4.81 -5.13
C LEU A 9 -0.27 -5.16 -5.78
N ILE A 10 -1.31 -5.42 -4.99
CA ILE A 10 -2.63 -5.79 -5.51
C ILE A 10 -3.72 -4.87 -4.95
N ALA A 11 -4.86 -4.82 -5.64
CA ALA A 11 -6.11 -4.34 -5.07
C ALA A 11 -7.03 -5.55 -4.89
N ASP A 12 -7.51 -5.78 -3.67
CA ASP A 12 -8.47 -6.87 -3.42
C ASP A 12 -9.89 -6.50 -3.89
N LYS A 13 -10.83 -7.44 -3.75
CA LYS A 13 -12.24 -7.24 -4.14
C LYS A 13 -12.96 -6.07 -3.47
N ASN A 14 -12.44 -5.58 -2.34
CA ASN A 14 -12.97 -4.43 -1.60
C ASN A 14 -12.24 -3.11 -1.96
N GLY A 15 -11.26 -3.17 -2.88
CA GLY A 15 -10.42 -2.04 -3.25
C GLY A 15 -9.28 -1.75 -2.26
N CYS A 16 -8.99 -2.66 -1.34
CA CYS A 16 -7.89 -2.50 -0.40
C CYS A 16 -6.57 -2.82 -1.09
N ILE A 17 -5.63 -1.88 -1.02
CA ILE A 17 -4.32 -2.03 -1.66
C ILE A 17 -3.41 -2.82 -0.72
N ARG A 18 -3.06 -4.05 -1.12
CA ARG A 18 -2.32 -5.02 -0.30
C ARG A 18 -1.03 -5.45 -0.98
N LEU A 19 -0.11 -6.01 -0.19
CA LEU A 19 1.14 -6.57 -0.69
C LEU A 19 1.13 -8.09 -0.57
N GLY A 20 1.50 -8.78 -1.65
CA GLY A 20 1.52 -10.24 -1.76
C GLY A 20 0.23 -10.79 -2.35
N ASP A 21 -0.80 -10.95 -1.51
CA ASP A 21 -2.09 -11.53 -1.87
C ASP A 21 -3.27 -10.87 -1.11
N GLU A 22 -4.49 -11.40 -1.26
CA GLU A 22 -5.71 -10.85 -0.63
C GLU A 22 -5.69 -10.92 0.91
N LYS A 23 -4.81 -11.74 1.50
CA LYS A 23 -4.57 -11.83 2.95
C LYS A 23 -3.28 -11.11 3.37
N GLY A 24 -2.65 -10.37 2.47
CA GLY A 24 -1.54 -9.50 2.78
C GLY A 24 -1.96 -8.27 3.59
N PRO A 25 -1.01 -7.57 4.24
CA PRO A 25 -1.31 -6.37 5.01
C PRO A 25 -1.84 -5.25 4.11
N LEU A 26 -2.75 -4.45 4.64
CA LEU A 26 -3.16 -3.21 3.99
C LEU A 26 -1.98 -2.23 3.98
N ILE A 27 -1.64 -1.72 2.80
CA ILE A 27 -0.59 -0.71 2.67
C ILE A 27 -1.18 0.67 2.96
N ILE A 28 -0.69 1.30 4.03
CA ILE A 28 -1.01 2.68 4.40
C ILE A 28 0.08 3.56 3.82
N TRP A 29 -0.29 4.30 2.78
CA TRP A 29 0.60 5.23 2.11
C TRP A 29 0.82 6.51 2.93
N PRO A 30 2.02 7.10 2.88
CA PRO A 30 2.26 8.37 3.56
C PRO A 30 1.38 9.48 2.99
N TYR A 31 1.12 10.50 3.82
CA TYR A 31 0.41 11.70 3.40
C TYR A 31 1.02 12.31 2.13
N GLY A 32 0.16 12.84 1.25
CA GLY A 32 0.57 13.41 -0.03
C GLY A 32 0.78 12.38 -1.15
N SER A 33 0.73 11.08 -0.85
CA SER A 33 0.73 10.04 -1.87
C SER A 33 -0.51 10.12 -2.75
N LYS A 34 -0.37 9.79 -4.04
CA LYS A 34 -1.43 9.92 -5.05
C LYS A 34 -1.72 8.59 -5.71
N LEU A 35 -3.01 8.26 -5.83
CA LEU A 35 -3.50 7.17 -6.67
C LEU A 35 -4.02 7.75 -7.97
N VAL A 36 -3.49 7.30 -9.11
CA VAL A 36 -3.85 7.77 -10.45
C VAL A 36 -4.37 6.60 -11.27
N ASN A 37 -5.56 6.76 -11.87
CA ASN A 37 -6.09 5.81 -12.84
C ASN A 37 -5.38 6.04 -14.19
N LEU A 38 -4.69 5.02 -14.69
CA LEU A 38 -3.98 5.04 -15.98
C LEU A 38 -4.87 4.58 -17.16
N GLY A 39 -6.12 4.21 -16.89
CA GLY A 39 -7.03 3.58 -17.85
C GLY A 39 -6.95 2.06 -17.81
N HIS A 40 -7.97 1.39 -18.38
CA HIS A 40 -8.02 -0.07 -18.51
C HIS A 40 -7.84 -0.84 -17.18
N GLY A 41 -8.35 -0.29 -16.08
CA GLY A 41 -8.23 -0.89 -14.75
C GLY A 41 -6.83 -0.86 -14.14
N LYS A 42 -5.88 -0.14 -14.76
CA LYS A 42 -4.53 0.05 -14.22
C LYS A 42 -4.50 1.29 -13.34
N PHE A 43 -3.88 1.16 -12.16
CA PHE A 43 -3.71 2.25 -11.22
C PHE A 43 -2.26 2.38 -10.84
N LYS A 44 -1.79 3.61 -10.67
CA LYS A 44 -0.44 3.93 -10.21
C LYS A 44 -0.51 4.66 -8.89
N ILE A 45 0.35 4.26 -7.96
CA ILE A 45 0.55 4.95 -6.70
C ILE A 45 1.88 5.67 -6.78
N THR A 46 1.89 6.96 -6.44
CA THR A 46 3.11 7.74 -6.27
C THR A 46 3.26 8.10 -4.80
N ASN A 47 4.38 7.72 -4.19
CA ASN A 47 4.74 8.06 -2.82
C ASN A 47 4.97 9.58 -2.69
N GLY A 48 4.29 10.21 -1.75
CA GLY A 48 4.34 11.66 -1.56
C GLY A 48 5.71 12.22 -1.13
N PHE A 49 6.55 11.40 -0.49
CA PHE A 49 7.86 11.83 0.02
C PHE A 49 9.02 11.54 -0.94
N THR A 50 8.99 10.38 -1.62
CA THR A 50 10.08 9.97 -2.51
C THR A 50 9.81 10.24 -3.98
N ASN A 51 8.55 10.58 -4.33
CA ASN A 51 8.06 10.69 -5.71
C ASN A 51 8.24 9.41 -6.55
N GLN A 52 8.60 8.28 -5.93
CA GLN A 52 8.65 6.98 -6.56
C GLN A 52 7.23 6.47 -6.77
N SER A 53 7.05 5.65 -7.81
CA SER A 53 5.74 5.12 -8.13
C SER A 53 5.77 3.64 -8.48
N ALA A 54 4.70 2.94 -8.17
CA ALA A 54 4.44 1.59 -8.68
C ALA A 54 3.02 1.48 -9.23
N VAL A 55 2.87 0.59 -10.21
CA VAL A 55 1.57 0.21 -10.75
C VAL A 55 1.01 -0.94 -9.93
N ILE A 56 -0.28 -0.87 -9.59
CA ILE A 56 -0.99 -2.01 -8.99
C ILE A 56 -0.94 -3.17 -9.99
N GLY A 57 -0.38 -4.28 -9.54
CA GLY A 57 -0.07 -5.47 -10.34
C GLY A 57 1.44 -5.76 -10.43
N GLU A 58 2.30 -4.82 -10.09
CA GLU A 58 3.76 -5.00 -10.14
C GLU A 58 4.32 -5.67 -8.90
N GLN A 59 5.49 -6.30 -9.06
CA GLN A 59 6.29 -6.79 -7.96
C GLN A 59 7.12 -5.64 -7.41
N ILE A 60 7.00 -5.36 -6.10
CA ILE A 60 7.72 -4.27 -5.45
C ILE A 60 8.47 -4.75 -4.21
N SER A 61 9.53 -4.03 -3.88
CA SER A 61 10.07 -3.98 -2.52
C SER A 61 9.62 -2.69 -1.87
N LEU A 62 9.13 -2.77 -0.64
CA LEU A 62 8.58 -1.66 0.09
C LEU A 62 9.24 -1.59 1.47
N GLY A 63 9.96 -0.51 1.74
CA GLY A 63 10.40 -0.18 3.09
C GLY A 63 9.22 0.20 3.98
N GLY A 64 9.39 0.18 5.29
CA GLY A 64 8.34 0.61 6.21
C GLY A 64 8.31 -0.20 7.49
N GLY A 65 7.11 -0.54 7.95
CA GLY A 65 6.93 -1.39 9.12
C GLY A 65 5.52 -1.94 9.28
N LEU A 66 5.45 -3.16 9.80
CA LEU A 66 4.21 -3.79 10.26
C LEU A 66 3.65 -3.06 11.47
N TYR A 67 2.34 -2.85 11.45
CA TYR A 67 1.57 -2.36 12.58
C TYR A 67 0.41 -3.32 12.83
N GLU A 68 0.34 -3.87 14.03
CA GLU A 68 -0.75 -4.77 14.44
C GLU A 68 -2.02 -3.98 14.81
N VAL A 69 -1.86 -2.72 15.25
CA VAL A 69 -2.96 -1.87 15.68
C VAL A 69 -3.39 -0.93 14.56
N LYS A 70 -4.71 -0.89 14.31
CA LYS A 70 -5.33 0.06 13.40
C LYS A 70 -4.95 1.49 13.80
N SER A 71 -4.17 2.16 12.95
CA SER A 71 -3.80 3.55 13.21
C SER A 71 -5.03 4.45 13.18
N THR A 72 -5.26 5.19 14.27
CA THR A 72 -6.30 6.23 14.38
C THR A 72 -5.93 7.51 13.65
N GLN A 73 -4.68 7.61 13.17
CA GLN A 73 -4.13 8.79 12.49
C GLN A 73 -4.20 8.67 10.95
N VAL A 74 -5.01 7.76 10.42
CA VAL A 74 -5.22 7.60 8.98
C VAL A 74 -6.48 8.34 8.57
N THR A 75 -6.33 9.29 7.65
CA THR A 75 -7.43 10.08 7.09
C THR A 75 -7.48 9.89 5.56
N PRO A 76 -8.62 9.46 4.98
CA PRO A 76 -9.84 9.06 5.67
C PRO A 76 -9.63 7.78 6.50
N SER A 77 -10.48 7.57 7.51
CA SER A 77 -10.41 6.39 8.38
C SER A 77 -10.48 5.10 7.58
N ILE A 78 -9.67 4.09 7.94
CA ILE A 78 -9.65 2.80 7.23
C ILE A 78 -11.03 2.14 7.33
N SER A 79 -11.60 1.80 6.17
CA SER A 79 -12.86 1.06 6.06
C SER A 79 -12.81 -0.27 6.80
N LYS A 80 -13.94 -0.72 7.36
CA LYS A 80 -14.05 -2.04 8.01
C LYS A 80 -13.62 -3.16 7.06
N ALA A 81 -13.92 -3.05 5.77
CA ALA A 81 -13.57 -4.04 4.75
C ALA A 81 -12.05 -4.21 4.53
N CYS A 82 -11.25 -3.23 4.96
CA CYS A 82 -9.78 -3.26 4.86
C CYS A 82 -9.09 -3.42 6.22
N ALA A 83 -9.85 -3.64 7.30
CA ALA A 83 -9.29 -3.71 8.64
C ALA A 83 -8.65 -5.06 8.98
N ASP A 84 -8.85 -6.05 8.10
CA ASP A 84 -8.35 -7.41 8.26
C ASP A 84 -6.91 -7.56 7.74
N TYR A 85 -6.19 -8.52 8.34
CA TYR A 85 -4.85 -8.97 7.95
C TYR A 85 -3.69 -7.99 8.21
N GLY A 86 -3.92 -7.00 9.08
CA GLY A 86 -2.87 -6.09 9.57
C GLY A 86 -2.52 -4.99 8.59
N TYR A 87 -1.55 -4.16 9.00
CA TYR A 87 -1.22 -2.91 8.31
C TYR A 87 0.28 -2.79 8.08
N TRP A 88 0.66 -2.17 6.97
CA TRP A 88 2.03 -1.77 6.67
C TRP A 88 2.10 -0.28 6.41
N LEU A 89 2.85 0.46 7.22
CA LEU A 89 3.13 1.88 6.96
C LEU A 89 4.21 1.97 5.88
N ALA A 90 3.85 2.46 4.70
CA ALA A 90 4.73 2.50 3.55
C ALA A 90 5.86 3.54 3.71
N GLY A 91 7.08 3.09 3.47
CA GLY A 91 8.27 3.90 3.27
C GLY A 91 8.70 3.96 1.79
N PRO A 92 10.00 4.12 1.53
CA PRO A 92 10.54 4.10 0.16
C PRO A 92 10.21 2.83 -0.61
N MET A 93 10.09 2.94 -1.92
CA MET A 93 9.68 1.87 -2.83
C MET A 93 10.77 1.55 -3.85
N GLU A 94 10.91 0.29 -4.21
CA GLU A 94 11.69 -0.13 -5.36
C GLU A 94 10.82 -1.05 -6.24
N VAL A 95 10.81 -0.78 -7.54
CA VAL A 95 10.11 -1.60 -8.53
C VAL A 95 11.16 -2.51 -9.18
N LYS A 96 10.82 -3.80 -9.35
CA LYS A 96 11.69 -4.79 -10.01
C LYS A 96 11.16 -5.19 -11.37
#